data_AF-A0A1F7IC13-F1
#
_entry.id   AF-A0A1F7IC13-F1
#
_cell.length_a   1.000
_cell.length_b   1.000
_cell.length_c   1.000
_cell.angle_alpha   90.00
_cell.angle_beta   90.00
_cell.angle_gamma   90.00
#
_symmetry.space_group_name_H-M   'P 1'
#
loop_
_entity.id
_entity.type
_entity.pdbx_description
1 polymer ?
#
loop_
_entity_poly.entity_id
_entity_poly.type
_entity_poly.pdbx_seq_one_letter_code
_entity_poly.pdbx_strand_id
1 'polypeptide(L)'
;MTTIRWIFLVLLIFFIYHLIRDILQILNVNNLFSNIGHRLHEWCKPYCNYVTIPPELFGIVASAIVLIRNKVGMTGKILLLSLPIWLIFTLLR
;
A
#
# COMPACT_ATOMS: atom_id res chain seq x y z
N MET A 1 9.02 20.47 7.49
CA MET A 1 9.22 19.04 7.79
C MET A 1 7.99 18.35 8.39
N THR A 2 7.07 19.05 9.04
CA THR A 2 5.86 18.48 9.67
C THR A 2 4.87 17.86 8.67
N THR A 3 4.55 18.53 7.57
CA THR A 3 3.59 18.02 6.55
C THR A 3 4.04 16.71 5.91
N ILE A 4 5.33 16.60 5.58
CA ILE A 4 5.90 15.37 5.00
C ILE A 4 5.77 14.20 5.98
N ARG A 5 6.01 14.42 7.28
CA ARG A 5 5.81 13.37 8.29
C ARG A 5 4.37 12.87 8.29
N TRP A 6 3.38 13.78 8.24
CA TRP A 6 1.97 13.40 8.19
C TRP A 6 1.63 12.58 6.94
N ILE A 7 2.14 12.98 5.77
CA ILE A 7 1.95 12.21 4.53
C ILE A 7 2.47 10.78 4.70
N PHE A 8 3.71 10.61 5.16
CA PHE A 8 4.28 9.28 5.34
C PHE A 8 3.64 8.49 6.48
N LEU A 9 3.06 9.14 7.48
CA LEU A 9 2.27 8.47 8.51
C LEU A 9 0.96 7.91 7.94
N VAL A 10 0.25 8.70 7.14
CA VAL A 10 -0.97 8.26 6.44
C VAL A 10 -0.64 7.10 5.51
N LEU A 11 0.45 7.20 4.74
CA LEU A 11 0.92 6.12 3.87
C LEU A 11 1.23 4.85 4.67
N LEU A 12 1.93 4.96 5.79
CA LEU A 12 2.24 3.82 6.64
C LEU A 12 0.97 3.11 7.14
N ILE A 13 -0.01 3.86 7.65
CA ILE A 13 -1.29 3.30 8.10
C ILE A 13 -2.03 2.63 6.94
N PHE A 14 -2.03 3.26 5.77
CA PHE A 14 -2.66 2.75 4.57
C PHE A 14 -2.06 1.39 4.14
N PHE A 15 -0.72 1.31 4.02
CA PHE A 15 -0.05 0.06 3.62
C PHE A 15 -0.22 -1.06 4.67
N ILE A 16 -0.22 -0.72 5.96
CA ILE A 16 -0.50 -1.71 7.03
C ILE A 16 -1.94 -2.24 6.89
N TYR A 17 -2.92 -1.35 6.73
CA TYR A 17 -4.31 -1.73 6.55
C TYR A 17 -4.50 -2.64 5.34
N HIS A 18 -3.93 -2.26 4.19
CA HIS A 18 -3.99 -3.03 2.95
C HIS A 18 -3.33 -4.40 3.09
N LEU A 19 -2.15 -4.50 3.71
CA LEU A 19 -1.51 -5.77 3.96
C LEU A 19 -2.36 -6.70 4.85
N ILE A 20 -2.91 -6.18 5.95
CA ILE A 20 -3.79 -6.97 6.84
C ILE A 20 -5.01 -7.44 6.07
N ARG A 21 -5.65 -6.54 5.30
CA ARG A 21 -6.80 -6.85 4.47
C ARG A 21 -6.48 -7.95 3.46
N ASP A 22 -5.39 -7.84 2.72
CA ASP A 22 -4.97 -8.81 1.71
C ASP A 22 -4.69 -10.18 2.36
N ILE A 23 -4.06 -10.22 3.54
CA ILE A 23 -3.87 -11.46 4.31
C ILE A 23 -5.22 -12.09 4.68
N LEU A 24 -6.17 -11.29 5.20
CA LEU A 24 -7.51 -11.79 5.55
C LEU A 24 -8.23 -12.38 4.33
N GLN A 25 -8.09 -11.77 3.15
CA GLN A 25 -8.68 -12.27 1.91
C GLN A 25 -8.07 -13.58 1.45
N ILE A 26 -6.74 -13.73 1.56
CA ILE A 26 -6.06 -15.00 1.28
C ILE A 26 -6.56 -16.11 2.20
N LEU A 27 -6.85 -15.77 3.46
CA LEU A 27 -7.41 -16.69 4.44
C LEU A 27 -8.93 -16.89 4.30
N ASN A 28 -9.56 -16.31 3.26
CA ASN A 28 -11.01 -16.33 3.03
C ASN A 28 -11.85 -15.76 4.18
N VAL A 29 -11.27 -14.86 4.98
CA VAL A 29 -11.98 -14.16 6.06
C VAL A 29 -12.65 -12.91 5.46
N ASN A 30 -13.92 -13.05 5.09
CA ASN A 30 -14.72 -11.98 4.50
C ASN A 30 -15.58 -11.28 5.56
N ASN A 31 -15.14 -10.12 6.02
CA ASN A 31 -15.87 -9.24 6.95
C ASN A 31 -15.88 -7.79 6.43
N LEU A 32 -16.55 -6.88 7.13
CA LEU A 32 -16.63 -5.48 6.71
C LEU A 32 -15.23 -4.87 6.52
N PHE A 33 -14.30 -5.16 7.43
CA PHE A 33 -12.93 -4.66 7.36
C PHE A 33 -12.15 -5.20 6.15
N SER A 34 -12.28 -6.50 5.84
CA SER A 34 -11.60 -7.10 4.69
C SER A 34 -12.21 -6.69 3.34
N ASN A 35 -13.45 -6.19 3.34
CA ASN A 35 -14.18 -5.81 2.14
C ASN A 35 -14.12 -4.30 1.83
N ILE A 36 -13.74 -3.45 2.79
CA ILE A 36 -13.62 -2.00 2.56
C ILE A 36 -12.47 -1.71 1.59
N GLY A 37 -12.79 -1.00 0.51
CA GLY A 37 -11.81 -0.64 -0.52
C GLY A 37 -11.29 -1.83 -1.32
N HIS A 38 -11.84 -3.04 -1.12
CA HIS A 38 -11.59 -4.16 -2.00
C HIS A 38 -12.37 -3.96 -3.30
N ARG A 39 -11.68 -4.13 -4.43
CA ARG A 39 -12.28 -4.21 -5.76
C ARG A 39 -11.77 -5.46 -6.43
N LEU A 40 -12.63 -6.08 -7.24
CA LEU A 40 -12.18 -7.13 -8.15
C LEU A 40 -11.21 -6.49 -9.15
N HIS A 41 -9.96 -6.89 -9.09
CA HIS A 41 -8.91 -6.47 -10.00
C HIS A 41 -8.75 -7.56 -11.06
N GLU A 42 -9.44 -7.43 -12.20
CA GLU A 42 -9.36 -8.43 -13.27
C GLU A 42 -7.97 -8.42 -13.91
N TRP A 43 -7.29 -7.27 -13.92
CA TRP A 43 -5.96 -7.10 -14.49
C TRP A 43 -4.85 -7.94 -13.82
N CYS A 44 -4.99 -8.29 -12.53
CA CYS A 44 -3.96 -9.06 -11.81
C CYS A 44 -4.35 -10.52 -11.56
N LYS A 45 -5.59 -10.93 -11.88
CA LYS A 45 -5.99 -12.33 -11.68
C LYS A 45 -5.22 -13.25 -12.63
N PRO A 46 -4.80 -14.45 -12.17
CA PRO A 46 -5.00 -15.04 -10.83
C PRO A 46 -3.88 -14.71 -9.80
N TYR A 47 -2.90 -13.88 -10.15
CA TYR A 47 -1.66 -13.69 -9.40
C TYR A 47 -1.61 -12.40 -8.55
N CYS A 48 -2.77 -11.81 -8.23
CA CYS A 48 -2.88 -10.54 -7.51
C CYS A 48 -2.02 -10.48 -6.24
N ASN A 49 -1.96 -11.56 -5.45
CA ASN A 49 -1.16 -11.59 -4.22
C ASN A 49 0.34 -11.32 -4.45
N TYR A 50 0.88 -11.77 -5.60
CA TYR A 50 2.29 -11.54 -5.96
C TYR A 50 2.53 -10.10 -6.41
N VAL A 51 1.47 -9.39 -6.80
CA VAL A 51 1.54 -8.03 -7.32
C VAL A 51 1.21 -7.01 -6.23
N THR A 52 0.32 -7.33 -5.29
CA THR A 52 -0.07 -6.40 -4.22
C THR A 52 0.84 -6.51 -3.01
N ILE A 53 1.14 -7.72 -2.50
CA ILE A 53 1.87 -7.86 -1.22
C ILE A 53 3.29 -7.25 -1.23
N PRO A 54 4.15 -7.48 -2.25
CA PRO A 54 5.51 -6.93 -2.19
C PRO A 54 5.54 -5.39 -2.17
N PRO A 55 4.73 -4.68 -2.99
CA PRO A 55 4.56 -3.24 -2.88
C PRO A 55 4.02 -2.75 -1.54
N GLU A 56 3.07 -3.47 -0.93
CA GLU A 56 2.56 -3.14 0.41
C GLU A 56 3.69 -3.20 1.46
N LEU A 57 4.47 -4.28 1.47
CA LEU A 57 5.64 -4.42 2.34
C LEU A 57 6.69 -3.34 2.09
N PHE A 58 6.99 -3.06 0.82
CA PHE A 58 7.88 -1.96 0.46
C PHE A 58 7.36 -0.62 0.98
N GLY A 59 6.07 -0.35 0.84
CA GLY A 59 5.42 0.86 1.32
C GLY A 59 5.54 1.06 2.83
N ILE A 60 5.35 -0.01 3.61
CA ILE A 60 5.57 -0.02 5.07
C ILE A 60 7.02 0.33 5.40
N VAL A 61 7.98 -0.41 4.82
CA VAL A 61 9.41 -0.23 5.10
C VAL A 61 9.89 1.17 4.69
N ALA A 62 9.53 1.61 3.47
CA ALA A 62 9.88 2.92 2.95
C ALA A 62 9.31 4.05 3.82
N SER A 63 8.05 3.94 4.24
CA SER A 63 7.41 4.95 5.10
C SER A 63 8.04 5.00 6.48
N ALA A 64 8.29 3.85 7.11
CA ALA A 64 8.97 3.76 8.40
C ALA A 64 10.37 4.40 8.34
N ILE A 65 11.16 4.09 7.31
CA ILE A 65 12.50 4.67 7.12
C ILE A 65 12.44 6.20 7.03
N VAL A 66 11.49 6.75 6.26
CA VAL A 66 11.36 8.22 6.12
C VAL A 66 10.93 8.87 7.44
N LEU A 67 10.01 8.24 8.19
CA LEU A 67 9.54 8.75 9.48
C LEU A 67 10.64 8.75 10.55
N ILE A 68 11.44 7.68 10.62
CA ILE A 68 12.58 7.53 11.54
C ILE A 68 13.68 8.53 11.20
N ARG A 69 14.08 8.60 9.91
CA ARG A 69 15.15 9.50 9.47
C ARG A 69 14.72 10.96 9.36
N ASN A 70 13.42 11.22 9.43
CA ASN A 70 12.81 12.53 9.25
C ASN A 70 13.22 13.24 7.95
N LYS A 71 13.55 12.47 6.90
CA LYS A 71 14.06 12.96 5.62
C LYS A 71 13.59 12.09 4.47
N VAL A 72 13.14 12.70 3.39
CA VAL A 72 12.75 12.01 2.15
C VAL A 72 14.00 11.70 1.33
N GLY A 73 14.61 10.55 1.62
CA GLY A 73 15.69 9.98 0.80
C GLY A 73 15.18 9.34 -0.49
N MET A 74 16.06 8.63 -1.20
CA MET A 74 15.71 7.94 -2.45
C MET A 74 14.53 6.97 -2.27
N THR A 75 14.53 6.18 -1.19
CA THR A 75 13.45 5.23 -0.86
C THR A 75 12.08 5.91 -0.78
N GLY A 76 12.00 7.07 -0.12
CA GLY A 76 10.75 7.83 -0.01
C GLY A 76 10.31 8.43 -1.35
N LYS A 77 11.25 8.87 -2.19
CA LYS A 77 10.94 9.35 -3.55
C LYS A 77 10.37 8.25 -4.44
N ILE A 78 10.98 7.06 -4.40
CA ILE A 78 10.49 5.88 -5.14
C ILE A 78 9.05 5.55 -4.69
N LEU A 79 8.79 5.54 -3.39
CA LEU A 79 7.45 5.31 -2.86
C LEU A 79 6.44 6.32 -3.40
N LEU A 80 6.74 7.62 -3.31
CA LEU A 80 5.84 8.67 -3.80
C LEU A 80 5.59 8.57 -5.30
N LEU A 81 6.62 8.23 -6.09
CA LEU A 81 6.49 8.02 -7.54
C LEU A 81 5.68 6.76 -7.90
N SER A 82 5.58 5.77 -7.00
CA SER A 82 4.72 4.61 -7.23
C SER A 82 3.24 4.90 -7.03
N LEU A 83 2.85 5.89 -6.22
CA LEU A 83 1.43 6.16 -5.91
C LEU A 83 0.58 6.48 -7.16
N PRO A 84 1.03 7.31 -8.12
CA PRO A 84 0.29 7.53 -9.37
C PRO A 84 0.13 6.26 -10.19
N ILE A 85 1.12 5.36 -10.18
CA ILE A 85 1.07 4.09 -10.90
C ILE A 85 -0.04 3.21 -10.31
N TRP A 86 -0.10 3.11 -8.98
CA TRP A 86 -1.17 2.37 -8.28
C TRP A 86 -2.55 2.96 -8.51
N LEU A 87 -2.66 4.29 -8.59
CA LEU A 87 -3.92 4.94 -8.92
C LEU A 87 -4.42 4.51 -10.31
N ILE A 88 -3.53 4.45 -11.32
CA ILE A 88 -3.88 3.99 -12.66
C ILE A 88 -4.35 2.53 -12.61
N PHE A 89 -3.59 1.63 -11.98
CA PHE A 89 -3.99 0.22 -11.84
C PHE A 89 -5.28 0.01 -11.06
N THR A 90 -5.60 0.90 -10.12
CA THR A 90 -6.89 0.85 -9.39
C THR A 90 -8.08 1.27 -10.26
N LEU A 91 -7.84 2.13 -11.27
CA LEU A 91 -8.86 2.58 -12.21
C LEU A 91 -9.08 1.60 -13.36
N LEU A 92 -8.06 0.82 -13.72
CA LEU A 92 -8.18 -0.30 -14.64
C LEU A 92 -8.93 -1.43 -13.92
N ARG A 93 -10.17 -1.71 -14.36
CA ARG A 93 -10.97 -2.83 -13.83
C ARG A 93 -10.42 -4.15 -14.34
#